data_AF-A0A2N2LQP2-F1
#
_entry.id   AF-A0A2N2LQP2-F1
#
_cell.length_a   1.000
_cell.length_b   1.000
_cell.length_c   1.000
_cell.angle_alpha   90.00
_cell.angle_beta   90.00
_cell.angle_gamma   90.00
#
_symmetry.space_group_name_H-M   'P 1'
#
loop_
_entity.id
_entity.type
_entity.pdbx_description
1 polymer ?
#
loop_
_entity_poly.entity_id
_entity_poly.type
_entity_poly.pdbx_seq_one_letter_code
_entity_poly.pdbx_strand_id
1 'polypeptide(L)'
;IELVAEEALVNVFVHGYTHKDGEVEVGCLISDEPALTIEIRDKGVSFDPLSLADPDVKADLADRKIGGMGVFLIRKMADRVAYRREGGRNIFSMTFLNR
;
A
#
# COMPACT_ATOMS: atom_id res chain seq x y z
N ILE A 1 7.88 3.11 8.69
CA ILE A 1 6.40 3.18 8.76
C ILE A 1 5.89 4.38 7.96
N GLU A 2 6.37 5.61 8.22
CA GLU A 2 5.98 6.83 7.49
C GLU A 2 6.01 6.68 5.95
N LEU A 3 7.18 6.39 5.38
CA LEU A 3 7.34 6.19 3.93
C LEU A 3 6.37 5.14 3.35
N VAL A 4 6.17 4.04 4.08
CA VAL A 4 5.30 2.93 3.65
C VAL A 4 3.82 3.36 3.64
N ALA A 5 3.41 4.14 4.64
CA ALA A 5 2.06 4.69 4.71
C ALA A 5 1.84 5.76 3.63
N GLU A 6 2.84 6.62 3.38
CA GLU A 6 2.80 7.62 2.32
C GLU A 6 2.61 6.97 0.94
N GLU A 7 3.44 5.98 0.60
CA GLU A 7 3.34 5.25 -0.67
C GLU A 7 1.98 4.56 -0.84
N ALA A 8 1.45 3.98 0.25
CA ALA A 8 0.14 3.35 0.22
C ALA A 8 -1.00 4.36 0.00
N LEU A 9 -0.93 5.54 0.62
CA LEU A 9 -1.90 6.62 0.42
C LEU A 9 -1.81 7.22 -0.98
N VAL A 10 -0.60 7.44 -1.50
CA VAL A 10 -0.39 7.90 -2.88
C VAL A 10 -1.02 6.92 -3.87
N ASN A 11 -0.87 5.61 -3.66
CA ASN A 11 -1.52 4.61 -4.50
C ASN A 11 -3.06 4.75 -4.47
N VAL A 12 -3.66 4.96 -3.29
CA VAL A 12 -5.12 5.17 -3.17
C VAL A 12 -5.56 6.44 -3.91
N PHE A 13 -4.85 7.56 -3.74
CA PHE A 13 -5.24 8.82 -4.36
C PHE A 13 -5.08 8.79 -5.89
N VAL A 14 -3.95 8.29 -6.37
CA VAL A 14 -3.63 8.25 -7.81
C VAL A 14 -4.47 7.19 -8.53
N HIS A 15 -4.57 5.98 -7.97
CA HIS A 15 -5.19 4.84 -8.65
C HIS A 15 -6.64 4.59 -8.23
N GLY A 16 -6.98 4.80 -6.95
CA GLY A 16 -8.33 4.56 -6.44
C GLY A 16 -9.33 5.66 -6.82
N TYR A 17 -8.91 6.92 -6.80
CA TYR A 17 -9.81 8.06 -7.00
C TYR A 17 -9.61 8.83 -8.30
N THR A 18 -8.51 8.67 -9.02
CA THR A 18 -8.28 9.24 -10.37
C THR A 18 -8.79 10.68 -10.53
N HIS A 19 -8.35 11.58 -9.64
CA HIS A 19 -8.75 13.00 -9.60
C HIS A 19 -10.20 13.29 -9.21
N LYS A 20 -10.88 12.37 -8.54
CA LYS A 20 -12.19 12.59 -7.90
C LYS A 20 -12.03 12.72 -6.38
N ASP A 21 -13.01 13.38 -5.76
CA ASP A 21 -13.10 13.39 -4.31
C ASP A 21 -13.46 11.99 -3.78
N GLY A 22 -12.95 11.70 -2.58
CA GLY A 22 -13.01 10.38 -1.99
C GLY A 22 -12.81 10.41 -0.49
N GLU A 23 -13.17 9.32 0.16
CA GLU A 23 -12.98 9.13 1.60
C GLU A 23 -11.94 8.03 1.82
N VAL A 24 -10.97 8.30 2.69
CA VAL A 24 -9.97 7.31 3.09
C VAL A 24 -9.95 7.24 4.61
N GLU A 25 -10.12 6.03 5.14
CA GLU A 25 -10.00 5.74 6.55
C GLU A 25 -8.62 5.11 6.80
N VAL A 26 -7.87 5.63 7.77
CA VAL A 26 -6.59 5.06 8.21
C VAL A 26 -6.74 4.56 9.64
N GLY A 27 -6.62 3.26 9.81
CA GLY A 27 -6.67 2.57 11.09
C GLY A 27 -5.29 2.10 11.53
N CYS A 28 -5.09 2.08 12.84
CA CYS A 28 -3.91 1.52 13.48
C CYS A 28 -4.39 0.44 14.46
N LEU A 29 -3.90 -0.78 14.28
CA LEU A 29 -4.22 -1.91 15.14
C LEU A 29 -2.95 -2.40 15.82
N ILE A 30 -3.02 -2.57 17.13
CA ILE A 30 -1.96 -3.16 17.94
C ILE A 30 -2.51 -4.50 18.43
N SER A 31 -1.78 -5.59 18.17
CA SER A 31 -2.12 -6.93 18.68
C SER A 31 -1.42 -7.22 20.01
N ASP A 32 -1.81 -8.30 20.68
CA ASP A 32 -1.18 -8.78 21.92
C ASP A 32 0.26 -9.27 21.67
N GLU A 33 0.55 -9.79 20.47
CA GLU A 33 1.92 -9.93 19.98
C GLU A 33 2.43 -8.55 19.56
N PRO A 34 3.71 -8.21 19.77
CA PRO A 34 4.19 -6.85 19.57
C PRO A 34 4.29 -6.55 18.08
N ALA A 35 3.16 -6.21 17.48
CA ALA A 35 3.01 -5.94 16.07
C ALA A 35 2.08 -4.75 15.88
N LEU A 36 2.47 -3.88 14.95
CA LEU A 36 1.72 -2.73 14.52
C LEU A 36 1.15 -3.01 13.14
N THR A 37 -0.16 -2.91 12.97
CA THR A 37 -0.80 -2.99 11.65
C THR A 37 -1.41 -1.65 11.29
N ILE A 38 -0.98 -1.10 10.16
CA ILE A 38 -1.64 0.04 9.51
C ILE A 38 -2.63 -0.53 8.49
N GLU A 39 -3.89 -0.13 8.60
CA GLU A 39 -4.94 -0.51 7.65
C GLU A 39 -5.50 0.74 6.97
N ILE A 40 -5.51 0.74 5.64
CA ILE A 40 -6.08 1.81 4.83
C ILE A 40 -7.34 1.26 4.15
N ARG A 41 -8.44 1.99 4.27
CA ARG A 41 -9.72 1.64 3.65
C ARG A 41 -10.21 2.77 2.78
N ASP A 42 -10.66 2.44 1.57
CA ASP A 42 -11.20 3.42 0.62
C ASP A 42 -12.32 2.82 -0.24
N LYS A 43 -13.11 3.69 -0.88
CA LYS A 43 -14.21 3.32 -1.80
C LYS A 43 -13.82 3.49 -3.27
N GLY A 44 -12.54 3.71 -3.56
CA GLY A 44 -12.03 3.87 -4.90
C GLY A 44 -12.16 2.62 -5.75
N VAL A 45 -11.72 2.74 -7.00
CA VAL A 45 -11.59 1.62 -7.93
C VAL A 45 -10.74 0.53 -7.29
N SER A 46 -11.11 -0.74 -7.51
CA SER A 46 -10.33 -1.86 -7.00
C SER A 46 -8.96 -1.85 -7.63
N PHE A 47 -7.94 -1.76 -6.78
CA PHE A 47 -6.55 -1.81 -7.18
C PHE A 47 -5.84 -2.72 -6.17
N ASP A 48 -5.40 -3.89 -6.63
CA ASP A 48 -4.57 -4.78 -5.84
C ASP A 48 -3.09 -4.40 -6.07
N PRO A 49 -2.42 -3.75 -5.11
CA PRO A 49 -1.01 -3.39 -5.28
C PRO A 49 -0.14 -4.65 -5.34
N LEU A 50 -0.58 -5.76 -4.73
CA LEU A 50 0.21 -6.99 -4.64
C LEU A 50 0.29 -7.75 -5.96
N SER A 51 -0.61 -7.47 -6.91
CA SER A 51 -0.55 -8.08 -8.24
C SER A 51 0.53 -7.46 -9.15
N LEU A 52 1.14 -6.35 -8.74
CA LEU A 52 2.19 -5.69 -9.51
C LEU A 52 3.53 -6.43 -9.41
N ALA A 53 4.12 -6.73 -10.58
CA ALA A 53 5.47 -7.26 -10.68
C ALA A 53 6.49 -6.33 -10.00
N ASP A 54 7.58 -6.91 -9.49
CA ASP A 54 8.68 -6.13 -8.96
C ASP A 54 9.30 -5.25 -10.07
N PRO A 55 9.62 -3.97 -9.78
CA PRO A 55 10.32 -3.12 -10.73
C PRO A 55 11.73 -3.65 -10.96
N ASP A 56 12.25 -3.48 -12.18
CA ASP A 56 13.66 -3.76 -12.45
C ASP A 56 14.55 -2.69 -11.82
N VAL A 57 14.98 -2.95 -10.60
CA VAL A 57 15.89 -2.07 -9.84
C VAL A 57 17.35 -2.14 -10.32
N LYS A 58 17.67 -2.96 -11.33
CA LYS A 58 19.01 -3.07 -11.93
C LYS A 58 19.11 -2.34 -13.27
N ALA A 59 17.99 -2.05 -13.92
CA ALA A 59 17.95 -1.21 -15.11
C ALA A 59 18.51 0.20 -14.81
N ASP A 60 19.13 0.81 -15.83
CA ASP A 60 19.60 2.19 -15.77
C ASP A 60 18.43 3.14 -15.48
N LEU A 61 18.71 4.26 -14.79
CA LEU A 61 17.69 5.23 -14.40
C LEU A 61 16.86 5.75 -15.59
N ALA A 62 17.46 5.80 -16.78
CA ALA A 62 16.80 6.21 -18.02
C ALA A 62 15.80 5.16 -18.56
N ASP A 63 16.02 3.87 -18.26
CA ASP A 63 15.20 2.75 -18.75
C ASP A 63 14.19 2.24 -17.71
N ARG A 64 14.30 2.70 -16.46
CA ARG A 64 13.32 2.37 -15.43
C ARG A 64 11.97 2.99 -15.78
N LYS A 65 10.96 2.14 -15.91
CA LYS A 65 9.57 2.60 -16.00
C LYS A 65 9.23 3.43 -14.77
N ILE A 66 8.66 4.62 -15.00
CA ILE A 66 8.10 5.45 -13.95
C ILE A 66 6.87 4.71 -13.40
N GLY A 67 6.93 4.31 -12.12
CA GLY A 67 5.86 3.58 -11.43
C GLY A 67 6.29 2.22 -10.87
N GLY A 68 5.61 1.75 -9.82
CA GLY A 68 5.85 0.44 -9.19
C GLY A 68 6.90 0.44 -8.05
N MET A 69 7.64 1.55 -7.86
CA MET A 69 8.60 1.67 -6.76
C MET A 69 7.92 1.71 -5.38
N GLY A 70 6.79 2.40 -5.26
CA GLY A 70 6.06 2.50 -3.98
C GLY A 70 5.64 1.15 -3.42
N VAL A 71 5.03 0.31 -4.26
CA VAL A 71 4.65 -1.06 -3.87
C VAL A 71 5.87 -1.91 -3.54
N PHE A 72 6.96 -1.79 -4.30
CA PHE A 72 8.21 -2.46 -3.98
C PHE A 72 8.76 -2.07 -2.60
N LEU A 73 8.75 -0.77 -2.27
CA LEU A 73 9.16 -0.26 -0.96
C LEU A 73 8.26 -0.80 0.15
N ILE A 74 6.94 -0.76 -0.04
CA ILE A 74 5.97 -1.33 0.91
C ILE A 74 6.28 -2.80 1.19
N ARG A 75 6.49 -3.62 0.14
CA ARG A 75 6.84 -5.05 0.27
C ARG A 75 8.19 -5.30 0.94
N LYS A 76 9.15 -4.38 0.81
CA LYS A 76 10.48 -4.52 1.42
C LYS A 76 10.53 -4.09 2.88
N MET A 77 9.67 -3.17 3.28
CA MET A 77 9.73 -2.53 4.60
C MET A 77 8.69 -3.06 5.59
N ALA A 78 7.55 -3.58 5.12
CA ALA A 78 6.57 -4.25 5.97
C ALA A 78 6.89 -5.75 6.08
N ASP A 79 6.63 -6.34 7.25
CA ASP A 79 6.80 -7.78 7.45
C ASP A 79 5.69 -8.59 6.79
N ARG A 80 4.46 -8.05 6.78
CA ARG A 80 3.31 -8.63 6.09
C ARG A 80 2.52 -7.55 5.38
N VAL A 81 1.99 -7.88 4.21
CA VAL A 81 1.11 -7.01 3.43
C VAL A 81 -0.07 -7.84 2.95
N ALA A 82 -1.28 -7.30 3.06
CA ALA A 82 -2.50 -7.93 2.58
C ALA A 82 -3.40 -6.92 1.89
N TYR A 83 -4.10 -7.39 0.86
CA TYR A 83 -5.16 -6.65 0.19
C TYR A 83 -6.42 -7.51 0.15
N ARG A 84 -7.57 -6.90 0.43
CA ARG A 84 -8.88 -7.49 0.16
C ARG A 84 -9.86 -6.42 -0.26
N ARG A 85 -10.91 -6.81 -0.96
CA ARG A 85 -12.08 -5.96 -1.22
C ARG A 85 -13.29 -6.55 -0.53
N GLU A 86 -13.92 -5.76 0.34
CA GLU A 86 -15.04 -6.19 1.16
C GLU A 86 -16.04 -5.05 1.32
N GLY A 87 -17.34 -5.33 1.18
CA GLY A 87 -18.39 -4.31 1.32
C GLY A 87 -18.24 -3.12 0.35
N GLY A 88 -17.65 -3.33 -0.83
CA GLY A 88 -17.37 -2.27 -1.80
C GLY A 88 -16.18 -1.37 -1.44
N ARG A 89 -15.43 -1.70 -0.38
CA ARG A 89 -14.23 -0.98 0.05
C ARG A 89 -12.97 -1.78 -0.25
N ASN A 90 -11.93 -1.11 -0.73
CA ASN A 90 -10.57 -1.62 -0.69
C ASN A 90 -10.09 -1.61 0.75
N ILE A 91 -9.39 -2.66 1.16
CA ILE A 91 -8.77 -2.75 2.48
C ILE A 91 -7.33 -3.25 2.29
N PHE A 92 -6.38 -2.37 2.55
CA PHE A 92 -4.96 -2.64 2.43
C PHE A 92 -4.32 -2.61 3.82
N SER A 93 -3.65 -3.69 4.22
CA SER A 93 -3.08 -3.85 5.54
C SER A 93 -1.57 -4.08 5.45
N MET A 94 -0.80 -3.39 6.29
CA MET A 94 0.65 -3.51 6.39
C MET A 94 1.02 -3.73 7.85
N THR A 95 1.62 -4.88 8.15
CA THR A 95 2.01 -5.27 9.52
C THR A 95 3.53 -5.18 9.68
N PHE A 96 3.95 -4.61 10.81
CA PHE A 96 5.33 -4.48 11.26
C PHE A 96 5.48 -5.20 12.58
N LEU A 97 6.40 -6.17 12.66
CA LEU A 97 6.71 -6.92 13.87
C LEU A 97 7.77 -6.17 14.66
N ASN A 98 7.58 -6.01 15.97
CA ASN A 98 8.59 -5.49 16.88
C ASN A 98 9.64 -6.60 17.08
N ARG A 99 10.83 -6.40 16.53
CA ARG A 99 11.96 -7.33 16.64
C ARG A 99 13.03 -6.78 17.58
#